data_AF-A0AAN8I846-F1
#
_entry.id   AF-A0AAN8I846-F1
#
_cell.length_a   1.000
_cell.length_b   1.000
_cell.length_c   1.000
_cell.angle_alpha   90.00
_cell.angle_beta   90.00
_cell.angle_gamma   90.00
#
_symmetry.space_group_name_H-M   'P 1'
#
loop_
_entity.id
_entity.type
_entity.pdbx_description
1 polymer ?
#
loop_
_entity_poly.entity_id
_entity_poly.type
_entity_poly.pdbx_seq_one_letter_code
_entity_poly.pdbx_strand_id
1 'polypeptide(L)'
;MSSRRLQKELSDLKSCGVKAYESVEYNESNLLHWTVLLVPDKEPYNKGAFKVNIDFPADYPFKPPKITLATKIYHPNIDDKGQVCLPIVDPNNWKPATRTEQVMMALLALIQEPEPDHPLRADLAEEFSKDPIDVDYSIRCQFWPGLLQLCLFQVAISHEDYEMAATGDSKGIVVLVTGGTGLVGKAIEQVVKSEARPNEKWVFIGSKDCDLTNLQATRRLFEDSRPTHVIHLAAMVGGLFHNLAHNLEFFRRNMAINDNVLAMCHEFDVVKCVSCLSTCIFPDATTYPIDETMVHLGPPHDSNFGYSYAKRMIDVLNRGYAQDYGRKYTSVIPCNVFGPHDNYNLQSAHVLPALIHKTYIAKKEGKPLEVFGTGRPLRQFIYSIDLARLFVWVLRSYEVIFLLFLGLMHNYFDFLALFLS
;
A
#
# COMPACT_ATOMS: atom_id res chain seq x y z
N MET A 1 5.64 -46.44 -18.41
CA MET A 1 7.02 -45.89 -18.50
C MET A 1 7.10 -44.44 -18.05
N SER A 2 6.11 -43.58 -18.35
CA SER A 2 6.04 -42.17 -17.91
C SER A 2 6.07 -42.01 -16.38
N SER A 3 5.28 -42.79 -15.62
CA SER A 3 5.21 -42.70 -14.15
C SER A 3 6.55 -42.93 -13.42
N ARG A 4 7.37 -43.92 -13.83
CA ARG A 4 8.71 -44.15 -13.24
C ARG A 4 9.67 -43.00 -13.53
N ARG A 5 9.57 -42.39 -14.71
CA ARG A 5 10.37 -41.23 -15.08
C ARG A 5 9.98 -40.00 -14.27
N LEU A 6 8.68 -39.73 -14.15
CA LEU A 6 8.15 -38.62 -13.35
C LEU A 6 8.52 -38.74 -11.87
N GLN A 7 8.47 -39.94 -11.30
CA GLN A 7 8.95 -40.17 -9.92
C GLN A 7 10.44 -39.86 -9.75
N LYS A 8 11.26 -40.24 -10.73
CA LYS A 8 12.69 -39.91 -10.73
C LYS A 8 12.91 -38.41 -10.86
N GLU A 9 12.26 -37.74 -11.82
CA GLU A 9 12.39 -36.29 -12.01
C GLU A 9 11.87 -35.49 -10.82
N LEU A 10 10.83 -35.97 -10.13
CA LEU A 10 10.33 -35.37 -8.89
C LEU A 10 11.36 -35.49 -7.75
N SER A 11 12.01 -36.65 -7.63
CA SER A 11 13.10 -36.85 -6.67
C SER A 11 14.29 -35.95 -7.01
N ASP A 12 14.68 -35.90 -8.29
CA ASP A 12 15.77 -35.06 -8.78
C ASP A 12 15.50 -33.59 -8.46
N LEU A 13 14.29 -33.08 -8.74
CA LEU A 13 13.88 -31.70 -8.45
C LEU A 13 13.91 -31.38 -6.94
N LYS A 14 13.46 -32.30 -6.08
CA LYS A 14 13.55 -32.13 -4.61
C LYS A 14 14.98 -32.15 -4.09
N SER A 15 15.89 -32.85 -4.78
CA SER A 15 17.30 -32.98 -4.40
C SER A 15 18.23 -31.98 -5.09
N CYS A 16 17.72 -31.19 -6.03
CA CYS A 16 18.44 -30.27 -6.91
C CYS A 16 19.26 -29.21 -6.15
N GLY A 17 18.96 -28.97 -4.86
CA GLY A 17 19.77 -28.10 -3.99
C GLY A 17 19.75 -26.62 -4.38
N VAL A 18 18.93 -26.26 -5.38
CA VAL A 18 18.71 -24.88 -5.81
C VAL A 18 17.85 -24.20 -4.77
N LYS A 19 18.42 -23.18 -4.12
CA LYS A 19 17.76 -22.39 -3.08
C LYS A 19 16.48 -21.70 -3.54
N ALA A 20 16.29 -21.55 -4.85
CA ALA A 20 15.12 -20.91 -5.43
C ALA A 20 13.86 -21.82 -5.50
N TYR A 21 13.94 -23.11 -5.14
CA TYR A 21 12.78 -24.00 -5.10
C TYR A 21 12.48 -24.41 -3.65
N GLU A 22 11.53 -23.74 -3.01
CA GLU A 22 11.22 -23.93 -1.58
C GLU A 22 10.33 -25.15 -1.33
N SER A 23 9.39 -25.45 -2.24
CA SER A 23 8.52 -26.63 -2.11
C SER A 23 8.01 -27.16 -3.45
N VAL A 24 7.70 -28.46 -3.48
CA VAL A 24 7.06 -29.14 -4.61
C VAL A 24 5.88 -29.94 -4.09
N GLU A 25 4.68 -29.49 -4.41
CA GLU A 25 3.41 -30.14 -4.12
C GLU A 25 2.97 -30.99 -5.32
N TYR A 26 2.43 -32.18 -5.07
CA TYR A 26 1.90 -33.07 -6.10
C TYR A 26 0.82 -33.96 -5.51
N ASN A 27 -0.05 -34.50 -6.36
CA ASN A 27 -1.06 -35.47 -5.95
C ASN A 27 -0.53 -36.89 -6.15
N GLU A 28 -0.49 -37.70 -5.08
CA GLU A 28 -0.02 -39.09 -5.14
C GLU A 28 -0.87 -39.97 -6.08
N SER A 29 -2.15 -39.62 -6.27
CA SER A 29 -3.06 -40.29 -7.20
C SER A 29 -2.94 -39.79 -8.65
N ASN A 30 -2.32 -38.62 -8.87
CA ASN A 30 -2.09 -38.05 -10.19
C ASN A 30 -0.74 -37.31 -10.27
N LEU A 31 0.29 -38.04 -10.70
CA LEU A 31 1.65 -37.53 -10.88
C LEU A 31 1.82 -36.60 -12.09
N LEU A 32 0.76 -36.32 -12.86
CA LEU A 32 0.82 -35.47 -14.05
C LEU A 32 0.63 -33.98 -13.75
N HIS A 33 0.38 -33.59 -12.50
CA HIS A 33 0.24 -32.19 -12.12
C HIS A 33 1.08 -31.88 -10.88
N TRP A 34 2.04 -30.98 -11.03
CA TRP A 34 2.89 -30.50 -9.93
C TRP A 34 2.71 -29.00 -9.73
N THR A 35 2.78 -28.56 -8.48
CA THR A 35 2.86 -27.14 -8.12
C THR A 35 4.18 -26.90 -7.40
N VAL A 36 5.01 -26.03 -7.96
CA VAL A 36 6.34 -25.68 -7.42
C VAL A 36 6.30 -24.25 -6.89
N LEU A 37 6.83 -24.02 -5.70
CA LEU A 37 7.04 -22.68 -5.17
C LEU A 37 8.43 -22.18 -5.56
N LEU A 38 8.46 -21.20 -6.47
CA LEU A 38 9.66 -20.56 -6.98
C LEU A 38 9.95 -19.26 -6.22
N VAL A 39 11.17 -19.10 -5.72
CA VAL A 39 11.64 -17.90 -5.02
C VAL A 39 12.94 -17.43 -5.69
N PRO A 40 12.86 -16.49 -6.65
CA PRO A 40 14.04 -15.93 -7.29
C PRO A 40 15.00 -15.32 -6.26
N ASP A 41 16.29 -15.24 -6.59
CA ASP A 41 17.31 -14.67 -5.70
C ASP A 41 17.90 -13.34 -6.22
N LYS A 42 17.65 -13.00 -7.48
CA LYS A 42 18.02 -11.72 -8.09
C LYS A 42 16.90 -10.67 -8.12
N GLU A 43 17.27 -9.41 -7.89
CA GLU A 43 16.38 -8.28 -8.14
C GLU A 43 16.00 -8.23 -9.63
N PRO A 44 14.77 -7.81 -9.97
CA PRO A 44 13.74 -7.22 -9.09
C PRO A 44 12.82 -8.23 -8.38
N TYR A 45 12.87 -9.52 -8.77
CA TYR A 45 11.90 -10.53 -8.33
C TYR A 45 12.26 -11.28 -7.03
N ASN A 46 13.43 -11.01 -6.43
CA ASN A 46 13.92 -11.71 -5.23
C ASN A 46 13.15 -11.45 -3.93
N LYS A 47 12.08 -10.64 -3.98
CA LYS A 47 11.17 -10.40 -2.87
C LYS A 47 9.84 -11.16 -3.02
N GLY A 48 9.64 -11.83 -4.15
CA GLY A 48 8.43 -12.58 -4.47
C GLY A 48 8.56 -14.09 -4.28
N ALA A 49 7.41 -14.77 -4.16
CA ALA A 49 7.30 -16.22 -4.22
C ALA A 49 6.17 -16.60 -5.18
N PHE A 50 6.47 -17.40 -6.19
CA PHE A 50 5.58 -17.68 -7.31
C PHE A 50 5.22 -19.15 -7.37
N LYS A 51 3.92 -19.46 -7.33
CA LYS A 51 3.42 -20.80 -7.59
C LYS A 51 3.45 -21.06 -9.09
N VAL A 52 4.17 -22.09 -9.49
CA VAL A 52 4.30 -22.56 -10.87
C VAL A 52 3.60 -23.91 -10.98
N ASN A 53 2.64 -24.01 -11.88
CA ASN A 53 2.00 -25.27 -12.22
C ASN A 53 2.71 -25.91 -13.42
N ILE A 54 2.95 -27.21 -13.30
CA ILE A 54 3.55 -28.06 -14.32
C ILE A 54 2.55 -29.17 -14.65
N ASP A 55 1.98 -29.11 -15.85
CA ASP A 55 1.02 -30.07 -16.37
C ASP A 55 1.68 -30.97 -17.41
N PHE A 56 1.84 -32.25 -17.08
CA PHE A 56 2.42 -33.26 -17.98
C PHE A 56 1.33 -33.90 -18.84
N PRO A 57 1.46 -33.92 -20.18
CA PRO A 57 0.50 -34.60 -21.03
C PRO A 57 0.63 -36.13 -20.88
N ALA A 58 -0.42 -36.86 -21.24
CA ALA A 58 -0.46 -38.33 -21.11
C ALA A 58 0.65 -39.05 -21.90
N ASP A 59 1.14 -38.43 -22.98
CA ASP A 59 2.23 -38.90 -23.84
C ASP A 59 3.61 -38.32 -23.46
N TYR A 60 3.76 -37.68 -22.30
CA TYR A 60 5.07 -37.30 -21.75
C TYR A 60 5.99 -38.53 -21.63
N PRO A 61 7.25 -38.47 -22.12
CA PRO A 61 8.03 -37.29 -22.50
C PRO A 61 8.04 -36.97 -24.00
N PHE A 62 7.19 -37.58 -24.82
CA PHE A 62 7.17 -37.33 -26.27
C PHE A 62 6.54 -35.99 -26.64
N LYS A 63 5.70 -35.45 -25.75
CA LYS A 63 5.26 -34.05 -25.77
C LYS A 63 5.77 -33.29 -24.55
N PRO A 64 6.02 -31.97 -24.69
CA PRO A 64 6.47 -31.13 -23.59
C PRO A 64 5.40 -30.99 -22.49
N PRO A 65 5.82 -30.73 -21.23
CA PRO A 65 4.90 -30.28 -20.20
C PRO A 65 4.43 -28.85 -20.48
N LYS A 66 3.25 -28.50 -19.99
CA LYS A 66 2.76 -27.12 -20.00
C LYS A 66 3.14 -26.46 -18.68
N ILE A 67 3.72 -25.27 -18.77
CA ILE A 67 4.14 -24.46 -17.62
C ILE A 67 3.23 -23.23 -17.54
N THR A 68 2.66 -22.99 -16.37
CA THR A 68 1.87 -21.78 -16.11
C THR A 68 2.16 -21.24 -14.73
N LEU A 69 2.35 -19.94 -14.58
CA LEU A 69 2.40 -19.29 -13.28
C LEU A 69 0.98 -19.12 -12.72
N ALA A 70 0.71 -19.75 -11.59
CA ALA A 70 -0.52 -19.57 -10.84
C ALA A 70 -0.52 -18.26 -10.05
N THR A 71 0.65 -17.84 -9.57
CA THR A 71 0.83 -16.50 -8.99
C THR A 71 1.02 -15.50 -10.12
N LYS A 72 0.22 -14.43 -10.15
CA LYS A 72 0.40 -13.34 -11.11
C LYS A 72 1.78 -12.71 -10.95
N ILE A 73 2.41 -12.32 -12.05
CA ILE A 73 3.74 -11.68 -12.09
C ILE A 73 3.73 -10.55 -13.11
N TYR A 74 4.39 -9.44 -12.81
CA TYR A 74 4.60 -8.30 -13.69
C TYR A 74 5.90 -8.57 -14.47
N HIS A 75 5.78 -9.18 -15.63
CA HIS A 75 6.92 -9.68 -16.39
C HIS A 75 6.64 -9.66 -17.90
N PRO A 76 7.56 -9.17 -18.75
CA PRO A 76 7.30 -8.93 -20.17
C PRO A 76 7.08 -10.23 -20.94
N ASN A 77 7.70 -11.33 -20.51
CA ASN A 77 7.55 -12.65 -21.13
C ASN A 77 6.46 -13.54 -20.51
N ILE A 78 5.58 -13.00 -19.64
CA ILE A 78 4.50 -13.75 -18.98
C ILE A 78 3.19 -12.97 -19.14
N ASP A 79 2.14 -13.64 -19.62
CA ASP A 79 0.83 -12.99 -19.85
C ASP A 79 -0.04 -12.93 -18.59
N ASP A 80 -1.19 -12.24 -18.69
CA ASP A 80 -2.16 -12.09 -17.57
C ASP A 80 -2.77 -13.41 -17.07
N LYS A 81 -2.66 -14.48 -17.88
CA LYS A 81 -3.14 -15.82 -17.54
C LYS A 81 -2.01 -16.69 -16.99
N GLY A 82 -0.81 -16.13 -16.80
CA GLY A 82 0.37 -16.82 -16.32
C GLY A 82 1.03 -17.73 -17.36
N GLN A 83 0.69 -17.60 -18.65
CA GLN A 83 1.38 -18.34 -19.71
C GLN A 83 2.78 -17.78 -19.90
N VAL A 84 3.75 -18.69 -20.04
CA VAL A 84 5.16 -18.34 -20.23
C VAL A 84 5.58 -18.82 -21.61
N CYS A 85 6.21 -17.94 -22.38
CA CYS A 85 6.86 -18.34 -23.63
C CYS A 85 8.26 -18.89 -23.31
N LEU A 86 8.36 -20.20 -23.08
CA LEU A 86 9.63 -20.89 -22.82
C LEU A 86 10.06 -21.68 -24.05
N PRO A 87 11.12 -21.29 -24.77
CA PRO A 87 11.58 -22.02 -25.96
C PRO A 87 11.89 -23.49 -25.70
N ILE A 88 12.31 -23.86 -24.48
CA ILE A 88 12.66 -25.24 -24.11
C ILE A 88 11.44 -26.18 -24.06
N VAL A 89 10.22 -25.65 -23.88
CA VAL A 89 8.97 -26.45 -23.87
C VAL A 89 8.12 -26.22 -25.13
N ASP A 90 8.63 -25.46 -26.10
CA ASP A 90 7.98 -25.33 -27.40
C ASP A 90 7.97 -26.69 -28.13
N PRO A 91 6.85 -27.14 -28.71
CA PRO A 91 6.77 -28.43 -29.40
C PRO A 91 7.81 -28.63 -30.52
N ASN A 92 8.29 -27.56 -31.17
CA ASN A 92 9.30 -27.65 -32.22
C ASN A 92 10.72 -27.82 -31.68
N ASN A 93 10.96 -27.40 -30.44
CA ASN A 93 12.27 -27.44 -29.77
C ASN A 93 12.36 -28.53 -28.69
N TRP A 94 11.24 -29.11 -28.30
CA TRP A 94 11.16 -30.11 -27.23
C TRP A 94 11.96 -31.37 -27.58
N LYS A 95 12.85 -31.75 -26.67
CA LYS A 95 13.60 -33.00 -26.76
C LYS A 95 13.06 -33.94 -25.67
N PRO A 96 12.65 -35.17 -25.99
CA PRO A 96 12.22 -36.12 -24.97
C PRO A 96 13.28 -36.43 -23.90
N ALA A 97 14.56 -36.09 -24.12
CA ALA A 97 15.61 -36.24 -23.12
C ALA A 97 15.67 -35.09 -22.09
N THR A 98 15.00 -33.96 -22.34
CA THR A 98 14.96 -32.81 -21.43
C THR A 98 14.29 -33.17 -20.12
N ARG A 99 14.88 -32.76 -18.99
CA ARG A 99 14.37 -33.01 -17.64
C ARG A 99 13.57 -31.81 -17.11
N THR A 100 12.62 -32.06 -16.22
CA THR A 100 11.83 -31.00 -15.57
C THR A 100 12.71 -29.98 -14.83
N GLU A 101 13.81 -30.43 -14.21
CA GLU A 101 14.81 -29.53 -13.60
C GLU A 101 15.34 -28.49 -14.61
N GLN A 102 15.67 -28.91 -15.83
CA GLN A 102 16.19 -28.00 -16.86
C GLN A 102 15.12 -27.00 -17.32
N VAL A 103 13.85 -27.43 -17.35
CA VAL A 103 12.71 -26.55 -17.64
C VAL A 103 12.54 -25.50 -16.54
N MET A 104 12.61 -25.90 -15.27
CA MET A 104 12.51 -24.98 -14.13
C MET A 104 13.67 -24.00 -14.06
N MET A 105 14.88 -24.44 -14.37
CA MET A 105 16.06 -23.56 -14.46
C MET A 105 15.91 -22.52 -15.57
N ALA A 106 15.38 -22.91 -16.73
CA ALA A 106 15.10 -21.99 -17.83
C ALA A 106 14.01 -20.97 -17.43
N LEU A 107 12.97 -21.40 -16.70
CA LEU A 107 11.96 -20.51 -16.17
C LEU A 107 12.54 -19.52 -15.14
N LEU A 108 13.37 -19.99 -14.21
CA LEU A 108 14.03 -19.14 -13.23
C LEU A 108 14.97 -18.13 -13.91
N ALA A 109 15.72 -18.56 -14.92
CA ALA A 109 16.57 -17.68 -15.71
C ALA A 109 15.73 -16.59 -16.40
N LEU A 110 14.64 -16.97 -17.06
CA LEU A 110 13.75 -16.03 -17.74
C LEU A 110 13.14 -15.01 -16.76
N ILE A 111 12.70 -15.45 -15.58
CA ILE A 111 12.14 -14.55 -14.56
C ILE A 111 13.20 -13.56 -14.06
N GLN A 112 14.45 -14.00 -13.88
CA GLN A 112 15.51 -13.14 -13.35
C GLN A 112 16.14 -12.24 -14.40
N GLU A 113 16.10 -12.64 -15.66
CA GLU A 113 16.69 -11.94 -16.80
C GLU A 113 15.63 -11.85 -17.91
N PRO A 114 14.68 -10.90 -17.82
CA PRO A 114 13.60 -10.75 -18.78
C PRO A 114 14.11 -10.42 -20.19
N GLU A 115 13.41 -10.92 -21.22
CA GLU A 115 13.78 -10.77 -22.63
C GLU A 115 12.79 -9.83 -23.35
N PRO A 116 13.00 -8.50 -23.34
CA PRO A 116 12.02 -7.52 -23.89
C PRO A 116 11.86 -7.61 -25.43
N ASP A 117 12.81 -8.20 -26.14
CA ASP A 117 12.73 -8.41 -27.60
C ASP A 117 11.72 -9.49 -28.01
N HIS A 118 11.30 -10.34 -27.05
CA HIS A 118 10.35 -11.43 -27.27
C HIS A 118 9.20 -11.45 -26.25
N PRO A 119 8.40 -10.37 -26.15
CA PRO A 119 7.45 -10.24 -25.06
C PRO A 119 6.11 -10.89 -25.38
N LEU A 120 5.47 -11.44 -24.35
CA LEU A 120 4.03 -11.72 -24.36
C LEU A 120 3.22 -10.47 -24.01
N ARG A 121 3.84 -9.50 -23.34
CA ARG A 121 3.29 -8.22 -22.91
C ARG A 121 4.10 -7.06 -23.48
N ALA A 122 3.71 -6.61 -24.67
CA ALA A 122 4.41 -5.57 -25.41
C ALA A 122 4.45 -4.22 -24.66
N ASP A 123 3.40 -3.92 -23.91
CA ASP A 123 3.30 -2.77 -23.02
C ASP A 123 4.41 -2.78 -21.96
N LEU A 124 4.62 -3.93 -21.31
CA LEU A 124 5.64 -4.08 -20.28
C LEU A 124 7.05 -4.11 -20.86
N ALA A 125 7.21 -4.67 -22.06
CA ALA A 125 8.50 -4.72 -22.73
C ALA A 125 9.01 -3.33 -23.13
N GLU A 126 8.09 -2.45 -23.58
CA GLU A 126 8.40 -1.06 -23.88
C GLU A 126 8.82 -0.29 -22.62
N GLU A 127 8.17 -0.55 -21.48
CA GLU A 127 8.54 0.00 -20.17
C GLU A 127 9.94 -0.50 -19.73
N PHE A 128 10.18 -1.81 -19.81
CA PHE A 128 11.48 -2.45 -19.53
C PHE A 128 12.63 -1.88 -20.37
N SER A 129 12.36 -1.49 -21.61
CA SER A 129 13.38 -0.95 -22.52
C SER A 129 13.67 0.54 -22.30
N LYS A 130 12.69 1.29 -21.80
CA LYS A 130 12.79 2.75 -21.60
C LYS A 130 13.33 3.13 -20.22
N ASP A 131 12.86 2.45 -19.17
CA ASP A 131 13.24 2.76 -17.78
C ASP A 131 13.30 1.49 -16.90
N PRO A 132 14.48 0.84 -16.79
CA PRO A 132 14.65 -0.34 -15.96
C PRO A 132 14.42 -0.10 -14.46
N ILE A 133 14.54 1.15 -14.01
CA ILE A 133 14.35 1.53 -12.61
C ILE A 133 12.84 1.57 -12.30
N ASP A 134 12.04 2.21 -13.15
CA ASP A 134 10.58 2.26 -13.01
C ASP A 134 9.96 0.86 -12.96
N VAL A 135 10.50 -0.07 -13.74
CA VAL A 135 10.03 -1.45 -13.74
C VAL A 135 10.43 -2.22 -12.47
N ASP A 136 11.64 -2.05 -11.94
CA ASP A 136 12.00 -2.60 -10.62
C ASP A 136 11.04 -2.08 -9.53
N TYR A 137 10.64 -0.80 -9.61
CA TYR A 137 9.60 -0.25 -8.73
C TYR A 137 8.23 -0.89 -8.96
N SER A 138 7.71 -0.98 -10.19
CA SER A 138 6.44 -1.64 -10.54
C SER A 138 6.37 -3.09 -10.06
N ILE A 139 7.49 -3.82 -10.17
CA ILE A 139 7.64 -5.18 -9.68
C ILE A 139 7.63 -5.23 -8.15
N ARG A 140 8.33 -4.30 -7.47
CA ARG A 140 8.26 -4.16 -6.00
C ARG A 140 6.84 -3.78 -5.54
N CYS A 141 6.12 -2.95 -6.28
CA CYS A 141 4.71 -2.59 -6.04
C CYS A 141 3.79 -3.80 -6.13
N GLN A 142 4.10 -4.76 -7.00
CA GLN A 142 3.36 -6.02 -7.10
C GLN A 142 3.48 -6.87 -5.83
N PHE A 143 4.66 -6.90 -5.20
CA PHE A 143 4.89 -7.63 -3.95
C PHE A 143 4.49 -6.83 -2.70
N TRP A 144 4.30 -5.52 -2.85
CA TRP A 144 3.91 -4.59 -1.78
C TRP A 144 2.76 -3.69 -2.26
N PRO A 145 1.48 -4.12 -2.10
CA PRO A 145 0.32 -3.46 -2.71
C PRO A 145 0.07 -1.99 -2.32
N GLY A 146 0.87 -1.42 -1.41
CA GLY A 146 0.80 -0.02 -0.99
C GLY A 146 1.44 0.99 -1.97
N LEU A 147 2.11 0.51 -3.02
CA LEU A 147 3.02 1.32 -3.84
C LEU A 147 2.49 1.52 -5.28
N LEU A 148 1.41 0.81 -5.68
CA LEU A 148 0.78 0.92 -7.00
C LEU A 148 0.22 2.33 -7.32
N GLN A 149 -0.10 3.12 -6.29
CA GLN A 149 -0.64 4.48 -6.46
C GLN A 149 0.46 5.56 -6.52
N LEU A 150 1.71 5.21 -6.21
CA LEU A 150 2.88 6.05 -6.47
C LEU A 150 3.31 5.96 -7.93
N CYS A 151 3.25 4.78 -8.59
CA CYS A 151 3.70 4.63 -9.98
C CYS A 151 2.88 5.43 -11.01
N LEU A 152 1.54 5.43 -10.93
CA LEU A 152 0.74 6.29 -11.82
C LEU A 152 0.94 7.80 -11.54
N PHE A 153 1.47 8.16 -10.37
CA PHE A 153 1.78 9.56 -10.01
C PHE A 153 3.24 9.94 -10.24
N GLN A 154 4.20 9.02 -10.19
CA GLN A 154 5.63 9.26 -10.46
C GLN A 154 5.93 9.35 -11.95
N VAL A 155 5.20 8.63 -12.81
CA VAL A 155 5.30 8.80 -14.29
C VAL A 155 4.85 10.20 -14.73
N ALA A 156 3.98 10.88 -13.94
CA ALA A 156 3.67 12.30 -14.16
C ALA A 156 4.78 13.25 -13.66
N ILE A 157 5.64 12.78 -12.74
CA ILE A 157 6.83 13.50 -12.26
C ILE A 157 8.00 13.16 -13.20
N SER A 158 7.84 13.48 -14.48
CA SER A 158 9.00 13.53 -15.37
C SER A 158 9.90 14.71 -14.95
N HIS A 159 11.17 14.62 -15.32
CA HIS A 159 12.30 15.50 -14.98
C HIS A 159 12.01 17.03 -15.09
N GLU A 160 10.94 17.45 -15.76
CA GLU A 160 10.53 18.85 -15.97
C GLU A 160 9.94 19.54 -14.72
N ASP A 161 9.25 18.82 -13.82
CA ASP A 161 8.68 19.42 -12.61
C ASP A 161 9.73 19.69 -11.51
N TYR A 162 10.85 18.97 -11.58
CA TYR A 162 11.97 19.10 -10.64
C TYR A 162 12.74 20.41 -10.86
N GLU A 163 12.76 20.94 -12.09
CA GLU A 163 13.37 22.24 -12.41
C GLU A 163 12.40 23.42 -12.23
N MET A 164 11.09 23.25 -12.48
CA MET A 164 10.12 24.34 -12.27
C MET A 164 9.91 24.69 -10.79
N ALA A 165 9.96 23.72 -9.87
CA ALA A 165 9.89 24.01 -8.43
C ALA A 165 11.15 24.71 -7.86
N ALA A 166 12.27 24.69 -8.60
CA ALA A 166 13.51 25.34 -8.19
C ALA A 166 13.55 26.85 -8.53
N THR A 167 12.54 27.38 -9.24
CA THR A 167 12.56 28.77 -9.75
C THR A 167 11.44 29.66 -9.20
N GLY A 168 10.63 29.19 -8.25
CA GLY A 168 9.48 29.94 -7.70
C GLY A 168 9.51 30.11 -6.18
N ASP A 169 9.84 31.33 -5.75
CA ASP A 169 9.69 31.92 -4.41
C ASP A 169 10.81 31.66 -3.38
N SER A 170 11.63 32.69 -3.17
CA SER A 170 12.73 32.78 -2.19
C SER A 170 12.25 32.90 -0.72
N LYS A 171 11.02 32.48 -0.41
CA LYS A 171 10.43 32.56 0.93
C LYS A 171 10.55 31.23 1.65
N GLY A 172 11.08 31.28 2.88
CA GLY A 172 11.14 30.09 3.73
C GLY A 172 9.75 29.55 4.05
N ILE A 173 9.58 28.25 3.91
CA ILE A 173 8.36 27.51 4.22
C ILE A 173 8.46 27.00 5.66
N VAL A 174 7.44 27.26 6.47
CA VAL A 174 7.27 26.64 7.79
C VAL A 174 6.05 25.71 7.73
N VAL A 175 6.27 24.42 7.96
CA VAL A 175 5.24 23.37 7.96
C VAL A 175 4.98 22.91 9.39
N LEU A 176 3.78 23.19 9.90
CA LEU A 176 3.31 22.67 11.19
C LEU A 176 2.58 21.34 10.99
N VAL A 177 3.01 20.30 11.68
CA VAL A 177 2.41 18.96 11.64
C VAL A 177 1.76 18.66 12.99
N THR A 178 0.43 18.77 13.07
CA THR A 178 -0.31 18.41 14.28
C THR A 178 -0.46 16.89 14.38
N GLY A 179 -0.33 16.33 15.58
CA GLY A 179 -0.30 14.86 15.74
C GLY A 179 1.00 14.24 15.24
N GLY A 180 2.07 15.03 15.18
CA GLY A 180 3.39 14.64 14.66
C GLY A 180 4.07 13.50 15.44
N THR A 181 3.62 13.21 16.66
CA THR A 181 4.16 12.13 17.49
C THR A 181 3.51 10.76 17.24
N GLY A 182 2.43 10.70 16.46
CA GLY A 182 1.74 9.45 16.12
C GLY A 182 2.35 8.72 14.91
N LEU A 183 1.75 7.57 14.54
CA LEU A 183 2.16 6.72 13.41
C LEU A 183 2.50 7.51 12.14
N VAL A 184 1.53 8.28 11.62
CA VAL A 184 1.68 9.02 10.36
C VAL A 184 2.64 10.18 10.54
N GLY A 185 2.59 10.88 11.68
CA GLY A 185 3.49 11.99 11.99
C GLY A 185 4.96 11.58 12.00
N LYS A 186 5.27 10.43 12.62
CA LYS A 186 6.63 9.86 12.64
C LYS A 186 7.10 9.38 11.27
N ALA A 187 6.19 8.82 10.47
CA ALA A 187 6.50 8.47 9.10
C ALA A 187 6.83 9.70 8.24
N ILE A 188 6.07 10.79 8.36
CA ILE A 188 6.38 12.07 7.70
C ILE A 188 7.72 12.60 8.19
N GLU A 189 7.97 12.60 9.50
CA GLU A 189 9.26 13.03 10.06
C GLU A 189 10.44 12.26 9.46
N GLN A 190 10.30 10.95 9.24
CA GLN A 190 11.32 10.12 8.59
C GLN A 190 11.52 10.51 7.12
N VAL A 191 10.44 10.64 6.35
CA VAL A 191 10.48 10.96 4.91
C VAL A 191 11.11 12.35 4.68
N VAL A 192 10.68 13.37 5.42
CA VAL A 192 11.21 14.74 5.22
C VAL A 192 12.67 14.88 5.65
N LYS A 193 13.15 14.03 6.57
CA LYS A 193 14.58 13.97 6.92
C LYS A 193 15.41 13.37 5.79
N SER A 194 14.91 12.33 5.10
CA SER A 194 15.60 11.75 3.94
C SER A 194 15.51 12.63 2.69
N GLU A 195 14.46 13.44 2.57
CA GLU A 195 14.17 14.30 1.40
C GLU A 195 14.21 15.79 1.78
N ALA A 196 15.17 16.16 2.62
CA ALA A 196 15.25 17.49 3.21
C ALA A 196 15.48 18.57 2.14
N ARG A 197 14.72 19.66 2.25
CA ARG A 197 14.88 20.85 1.40
C ARG A 197 15.34 22.04 2.26
N PRO A 198 16.33 22.83 1.81
CA PRO A 198 16.95 23.89 2.62
C PRO A 198 16.00 25.04 2.96
N ASN A 199 14.93 25.23 2.21
CA ASN A 199 13.92 26.27 2.41
C ASN A 199 12.72 25.81 3.25
N GLU A 200 12.71 24.58 3.77
CA GLU A 200 11.60 24.05 4.56
C GLU A 200 11.99 23.83 6.03
N LYS A 201 11.22 24.41 6.95
CA LYS A 201 11.29 24.14 8.39
C LYS A 201 10.05 23.35 8.82
N TRP A 202 10.26 22.16 9.34
CA TRP A 202 9.19 21.26 9.79
C TRP A 202 9.07 21.29 11.32
N VAL A 203 7.86 21.48 11.83
CA VAL A 203 7.54 21.54 13.27
C VAL A 203 6.51 20.46 13.58
N PHE A 204 6.94 19.41 14.27
CA PHE A 204 6.07 18.29 14.66
C PHE A 204 5.62 18.44 16.11
N ILE A 205 4.31 18.48 16.35
CA ILE A 205 3.74 18.64 17.69
C ILE A 205 2.80 17.51 18.08
N GLY A 206 2.82 17.14 19.36
CA GLY A 206 1.90 16.21 20.01
C GLY A 206 1.09 16.89 21.12
N SER A 207 0.29 16.08 21.83
CA SER A 207 -0.59 16.59 22.90
C SER A 207 0.15 17.15 24.12
N LYS A 208 1.44 16.82 24.29
CA LYS A 208 2.30 17.40 25.33
C LYS A 208 2.70 18.84 25.01
N ASP A 209 2.70 19.21 23.73
CA ASP A 209 3.09 20.54 23.26
C ASP A 209 1.88 21.48 23.24
N CYS A 210 0.71 20.98 22.81
CA CYS A 210 -0.53 21.76 22.75
C CYS A 210 -1.78 20.87 22.86
N ASP A 211 -2.72 21.23 23.74
CA ASP A 211 -4.08 20.69 23.70
C ASP A 211 -4.91 21.44 22.67
N LEU A 212 -5.09 20.81 21.50
CA LEU A 212 -5.80 21.39 20.37
C LEU A 212 -7.32 21.50 20.59
N THR A 213 -7.88 20.96 21.69
CA THR A 213 -9.27 21.25 22.06
C THR A 213 -9.44 22.64 22.67
N ASN A 214 -8.34 23.26 23.13
CA ASN A 214 -8.31 24.60 23.70
C ASN A 214 -7.90 25.63 22.63
N LEU A 215 -8.82 26.53 22.29
CA LEU A 215 -8.60 27.54 21.26
C LEU A 215 -7.43 28.49 21.60
N GLN A 216 -7.31 28.92 22.85
CA GLN A 216 -6.24 29.84 23.26
C GLN A 216 -4.87 29.16 23.20
N ALA A 217 -4.77 27.88 23.56
CA ALA A 217 -3.54 27.11 23.41
C ALA A 217 -3.18 26.89 21.93
N THR A 218 -4.18 26.57 21.10
CA THR A 218 -4.02 26.41 19.64
C THR A 218 -3.54 27.72 19.01
N ARG A 219 -4.12 28.86 19.40
CA ARG A 219 -3.69 30.18 18.94
C ARG A 219 -2.23 30.46 19.28
N ARG A 220 -1.80 30.25 20.52
CA ARG A 220 -0.40 30.44 20.94
C ARG A 220 0.57 29.59 20.11
N LEU A 221 0.20 28.34 19.82
CA LEU A 221 0.99 27.47 18.95
C LEU A 221 1.20 28.11 17.55
N PHE A 222 0.17 28.72 16.97
CA PHE A 222 0.27 29.39 15.67
C PHE A 222 1.03 30.73 15.76
N GLU A 223 0.91 31.46 16.88
CA GLU A 223 1.69 32.68 17.15
C GLU A 223 3.19 32.40 17.22
N ASP A 224 3.58 31.31 17.88
CA ASP A 224 4.96 30.89 18.09
C ASP A 224 5.57 30.28 16.82
N SER A 225 4.83 29.41 16.13
CA SER A 225 5.34 28.69 14.97
C SER A 225 5.23 29.45 13.65
N ARG A 226 4.29 30.40 13.53
CA ARG A 226 3.98 31.17 12.31
C ARG A 226 3.99 30.28 11.05
N PRO A 227 3.14 29.23 11.01
CA PRO A 227 3.18 28.27 9.93
C PRO A 227 2.69 28.92 8.64
N THR A 228 3.40 28.65 7.55
CA THR A 228 2.90 28.93 6.20
C THR A 228 2.02 27.80 5.68
N HIS A 229 2.24 26.59 6.19
CA HIS A 229 1.64 25.34 5.74
C HIS A 229 1.29 24.47 6.95
N VAL A 230 0.20 23.72 6.87
CA VAL A 230 -0.24 22.82 7.95
C VAL A 230 -0.55 21.43 7.40
N ILE A 231 0.00 20.40 8.04
CA ILE A 231 -0.49 19.02 7.92
C ILE A 231 -1.23 18.68 9.21
N HIS A 232 -2.54 18.48 9.11
CA HIS A 232 -3.41 18.24 10.25
C HIS A 232 -3.71 16.75 10.43
N LEU A 233 -2.93 16.08 11.28
CA LEU A 233 -3.11 14.64 11.60
C LEU A 233 -3.73 14.41 12.98
N ALA A 234 -3.70 15.42 13.85
CA ALA A 234 -4.19 15.29 15.22
C ALA A 234 -5.69 14.94 15.25
N ALA A 235 -6.03 13.92 16.01
CA ALA A 235 -7.41 13.49 16.25
C ALA A 235 -7.48 12.71 17.56
N MET A 236 -8.65 12.69 18.18
CA MET A 236 -8.96 11.64 19.15
C MET A 236 -9.27 10.37 18.36
N VAL A 237 -8.40 9.37 18.48
CA VAL A 237 -8.49 8.08 17.77
C VAL A 237 -8.64 6.93 18.75
N GLY A 238 -9.20 5.81 18.29
CA GLY A 238 -9.32 4.58 19.07
C GLY A 238 -9.78 3.42 18.21
N GLY A 239 -9.63 2.19 18.73
CA GLY A 239 -10.20 0.99 18.10
C GLY A 239 -11.73 0.99 18.07
N LEU A 240 -12.30 0.02 17.35
CA LEU A 240 -13.75 -0.10 17.12
C LEU A 240 -14.57 -0.05 18.41
N PHE A 241 -14.20 -0.84 19.42
CA PHE A 241 -14.93 -0.91 20.68
C PHE A 241 -14.88 0.40 21.48
N HIS A 242 -13.78 1.14 21.41
CA HIS A 242 -13.64 2.42 22.10
C HIS A 242 -14.53 3.49 21.45
N ASN A 243 -14.58 3.54 20.11
CA ASN A 243 -15.49 4.45 19.41
C ASN A 243 -16.95 4.16 19.72
N LEU A 244 -17.33 2.87 19.67
CA LEU A 244 -18.70 2.42 19.92
C LEU A 244 -19.23 2.89 21.28
N ALA A 245 -18.39 2.80 22.32
CA ALA A 245 -18.76 3.19 23.68
C ALA A 245 -18.81 4.71 23.91
N HIS A 246 -18.14 5.53 23.09
CA HIS A 246 -17.90 6.96 23.38
C HIS A 246 -18.22 7.92 22.21
N ASN A 247 -19.19 7.59 21.35
CA ASN A 247 -19.51 8.37 20.13
C ASN A 247 -19.65 9.90 20.36
N LEU A 248 -20.35 10.35 21.40
CA LEU A 248 -20.49 11.78 21.70
C LEU A 248 -19.15 12.45 22.02
N GLU A 249 -18.28 11.79 22.78
CA GLU A 249 -16.96 12.33 23.11
C GLU A 249 -16.09 12.43 21.86
N PHE A 250 -16.06 11.38 21.03
CA PHE A 250 -15.35 11.38 19.76
C PHE A 250 -15.82 12.52 18.85
N PHE A 251 -17.14 12.75 18.77
CA PHE A 251 -17.67 13.87 17.99
C PHE A 251 -17.20 15.22 18.54
N ARG A 252 -17.48 15.51 19.82
CA ARG A 252 -17.19 16.82 20.41
C ARG A 252 -15.71 17.17 20.40
N ARG A 253 -14.84 16.21 20.76
CA ARG A 253 -13.39 16.46 20.83
C ARG A 253 -12.78 16.63 19.46
N ASN A 254 -13.14 15.79 18.48
CA ASN A 254 -12.62 15.97 17.12
C ASN A 254 -13.17 17.24 16.48
N MET A 255 -14.44 17.60 16.68
CA MET A 255 -14.95 18.89 16.20
C MET A 255 -14.18 20.07 16.79
N ALA A 256 -13.91 20.07 18.10
CA ALA A 256 -13.13 21.14 18.73
C ALA A 256 -11.70 21.23 18.18
N ILE A 257 -11.02 20.09 18.01
CA ILE A 257 -9.67 20.03 17.41
C ILE A 257 -9.69 20.57 15.98
N ASN A 258 -10.59 20.07 15.15
CA ASN A 258 -10.67 20.40 13.73
C ASN A 258 -11.03 21.88 13.53
N ASP A 259 -12.03 22.38 14.25
CA ASP A 259 -12.49 23.76 14.19
C ASP A 259 -11.38 24.73 14.62
N ASN A 260 -10.75 24.48 15.78
CA ASN A 260 -9.66 25.31 16.26
C ASN A 260 -8.49 25.36 15.27
N VAL A 261 -8.06 24.21 14.73
CA VAL A 261 -6.92 24.17 13.80
C VAL A 261 -7.25 24.88 12.49
N LEU A 262 -8.42 24.63 11.88
CA LEU A 262 -8.78 25.27 10.62
C LEU A 262 -9.07 26.77 10.78
N ALA A 263 -9.67 27.18 11.90
CA ALA A 263 -9.82 28.59 12.24
C ALA A 263 -8.47 29.30 12.39
N MET A 264 -7.50 28.69 13.08
CA MET A 264 -6.15 29.25 13.19
C MET A 264 -5.40 29.24 11.86
N CYS A 265 -5.61 28.23 11.01
CA CYS A 265 -5.08 28.26 9.64
C CYS A 265 -5.57 29.50 8.88
N HIS A 266 -6.87 29.80 8.98
CA HIS A 266 -7.45 30.96 8.33
C HIS A 266 -6.92 32.25 8.92
N GLU A 267 -6.91 32.38 10.24
CA GLU A 267 -6.53 33.62 10.92
C GLU A 267 -5.05 33.98 10.75
N PHE A 268 -4.16 32.98 10.65
CA PHE A 268 -2.72 33.18 10.47
C PHE A 268 -2.28 33.12 9.01
N ASP A 269 -3.21 33.22 8.06
CA ASP A 269 -2.93 33.22 6.63
C ASP A 269 -2.11 32.02 6.14
N VAL A 270 -2.40 30.83 6.70
CA VAL A 270 -1.81 29.58 6.21
C VAL A 270 -2.18 29.42 4.73
N VAL A 271 -1.15 29.28 3.90
CA VAL A 271 -1.25 29.16 2.44
C VAL A 271 -1.99 27.88 2.06
N LYS A 272 -1.68 26.77 2.75
CA LYS A 272 -2.25 25.46 2.46
C LYS A 272 -2.35 24.61 3.72
N CYS A 273 -3.50 23.98 3.90
CA CYS A 273 -3.76 23.03 4.97
C CYS A 273 -4.17 21.70 4.36
N VAL A 274 -3.50 20.61 4.74
CA VAL A 274 -3.82 19.24 4.33
C VAL A 274 -4.26 18.46 5.56
N SER A 275 -5.56 18.20 5.66
CA SER A 275 -6.13 17.43 6.76
C SER A 275 -6.23 15.93 6.46
N CYS A 276 -6.18 15.11 7.50
CA CYS A 276 -6.32 13.65 7.39
C CYS A 276 -7.75 13.20 7.73
N LEU A 277 -8.43 12.61 6.76
CA LEU A 277 -9.74 11.95 6.92
C LEU A 277 -9.57 10.44 7.17
N SER A 278 -10.62 9.66 6.94
CA SER A 278 -10.63 8.21 7.14
C SER A 278 -11.69 7.56 6.26
N THR A 279 -11.48 6.32 5.83
CA THR A 279 -12.49 5.53 5.08
C THR A 279 -13.80 5.32 5.84
N CYS A 280 -13.80 5.38 7.18
CA CYS A 280 -15.04 5.24 7.96
C CYS A 280 -16.02 6.42 7.81
N ILE A 281 -15.62 7.47 7.09
CA ILE A 281 -16.53 8.57 6.75
C ILE A 281 -17.50 8.20 5.64
N PHE A 282 -17.24 7.17 4.83
CA PHE A 282 -18.15 6.85 3.73
C PHE A 282 -19.49 6.30 4.23
N PRO A 283 -20.57 6.41 3.44
CA PRO A 283 -21.86 5.84 3.81
C PRO A 283 -21.78 4.33 4.02
N ASP A 284 -22.55 3.82 4.99
CA ASP A 284 -22.62 2.38 5.26
C ASP A 284 -23.31 1.63 4.11
N ALA A 285 -24.50 2.12 3.73
CA ALA A 285 -25.21 1.68 2.54
C ALA A 285 -24.71 2.44 1.31
N THR A 286 -23.75 1.86 0.59
CA THR A 286 -23.13 2.47 -0.60
C THR A 286 -22.86 1.45 -1.71
N THR A 287 -22.63 1.95 -2.93
CA THR A 287 -22.12 1.16 -4.06
C THR A 287 -20.58 1.11 -4.05
N TYR A 288 -20.00 0.10 -4.69
CA TYR A 288 -18.56 -0.08 -4.82
C TYR A 288 -18.13 -0.09 -6.30
N PRO A 289 -16.91 0.40 -6.64
CA PRO A 289 -15.94 1.05 -5.74
C PRO A 289 -16.46 2.39 -5.20
N ILE A 290 -15.95 2.81 -4.04
CA ILE A 290 -16.29 4.10 -3.44
C ILE A 290 -15.31 5.14 -3.96
N ASP A 291 -15.80 6.30 -4.35
CA ASP A 291 -15.00 7.48 -4.72
C ASP A 291 -15.28 8.69 -3.83
N GLU A 292 -14.48 9.75 -3.98
CA GLU A 292 -14.50 10.96 -3.18
C GLU A 292 -15.82 11.74 -3.25
N THR A 293 -16.58 11.60 -4.34
CA THR A 293 -17.87 12.27 -4.51
C THR A 293 -18.96 11.67 -3.61
N MET A 294 -18.73 10.45 -3.11
CA MET A 294 -19.72 9.68 -2.35
C MET A 294 -19.73 9.97 -0.84
N VAL A 295 -18.77 10.75 -0.31
CA VAL A 295 -18.58 10.97 1.14
C VAL A 295 -19.85 11.39 1.88
N HIS A 296 -20.71 12.21 1.24
CA HIS A 296 -21.92 12.75 1.86
C HIS A 296 -23.22 12.13 1.36
N LEU A 297 -23.17 11.03 0.58
CA LEU A 297 -24.34 10.40 -0.05
C LEU A 297 -25.10 9.41 0.85
N GLY A 298 -25.08 9.63 2.17
CA GLY A 298 -25.76 8.77 3.15
C GLY A 298 -25.06 8.75 4.51
N PRO A 299 -25.68 8.19 5.56
CA PRO A 299 -25.08 8.13 6.89
C PRO A 299 -23.90 7.15 6.94
N PRO A 300 -22.84 7.42 7.74
CA PRO A 300 -21.79 6.45 8.02
C PRO A 300 -22.31 5.34 8.94
N HIS A 301 -21.53 4.28 9.13
CA HIS A 301 -21.91 3.16 10.00
C HIS A 301 -22.05 3.60 11.48
N ASP A 302 -23.05 3.06 12.17
CA ASP A 302 -23.43 3.48 13.53
C ASP A 302 -22.36 3.19 14.59
N SER A 303 -21.41 2.29 14.32
CA SER A 303 -20.40 1.92 15.32
C SER A 303 -19.48 3.06 15.75
N ASN A 304 -19.30 4.06 14.91
CA ASN A 304 -18.35 5.15 15.11
C ASN A 304 -18.82 6.46 14.45
N PHE A 305 -20.15 6.65 14.35
CA PHE A 305 -20.74 7.81 13.69
C PHE A 305 -20.21 9.14 14.23
N GLY A 306 -19.90 9.24 15.52
CA GLY A 306 -19.40 10.47 16.12
C GLY A 306 -18.03 10.88 15.56
N TYR A 307 -17.12 9.92 15.41
CA TYR A 307 -15.83 10.14 14.75
C TYR A 307 -16.01 10.41 13.25
N SER A 308 -16.83 9.60 12.57
CA SER A 308 -17.07 9.70 11.13
C SER A 308 -17.64 11.05 10.72
N TYR A 309 -18.68 11.54 11.42
CA TYR A 309 -19.25 12.86 11.14
C TYR A 309 -18.27 13.98 11.47
N ALA A 310 -17.52 13.91 12.58
CA ALA A 310 -16.53 14.94 12.89
C ALA A 310 -15.44 15.05 11.80
N LYS A 311 -15.04 13.92 11.19
CA LYS A 311 -14.14 13.92 10.03
C LYS A 311 -14.82 14.44 8.77
N ARG A 312 -16.09 14.08 8.48
CA ARG A 312 -16.84 14.69 7.35
C ARG A 312 -16.92 16.20 7.42
N MET A 313 -17.04 16.77 8.62
CA MET A 313 -17.13 18.22 8.79
C MET A 313 -15.84 18.96 8.42
N ILE A 314 -14.67 18.30 8.39
CA ILE A 314 -13.45 18.91 7.85
C ILE A 314 -13.65 19.26 6.37
N ASP A 315 -14.24 18.36 5.56
CA ASP A 315 -14.51 18.64 4.14
C ASP A 315 -15.52 19.79 3.98
N VAL A 316 -16.56 19.84 4.82
CA VAL A 316 -17.52 20.96 4.83
C VAL A 316 -16.83 22.29 5.17
N LEU A 317 -15.96 22.31 6.20
CA LEU A 317 -15.19 23.48 6.58
C LEU A 317 -14.24 23.92 5.46
N ASN A 318 -13.52 22.98 4.83
CA ASN A 318 -12.65 23.28 3.70
C ASN A 318 -13.40 23.93 2.55
N ARG A 319 -14.57 23.40 2.17
CA ARG A 319 -15.43 23.99 1.14
C ARG A 319 -15.90 25.39 1.52
N GLY A 320 -16.31 25.60 2.78
CA GLY A 320 -16.71 26.91 3.28
C GLY A 320 -15.57 27.93 3.24
N TYR A 321 -14.38 27.56 3.73
CA TYR A 321 -13.21 28.44 3.68
C TYR A 321 -12.75 28.75 2.24
N ALA A 322 -12.89 27.80 1.33
CA ALA A 322 -12.62 28.01 -0.10
C ALA A 322 -13.64 28.97 -0.72
N GLN A 323 -14.93 28.77 -0.46
CA GLN A 323 -16.01 29.58 -1.02
C GLN A 323 -15.95 31.03 -0.54
N ASP A 324 -15.80 31.24 0.77
CA ASP A 324 -15.96 32.57 1.36
C ASP A 324 -14.64 33.36 1.38
N TYR A 325 -13.49 32.67 1.39
CA TYR A 325 -12.17 33.31 1.56
C TYR A 325 -11.11 32.84 0.55
N GLY A 326 -11.46 31.98 -0.42
CA GLY A 326 -10.50 31.48 -1.42
C GLY A 326 -9.37 30.63 -0.84
N ARG A 327 -9.51 30.07 0.37
CA ARG A 327 -8.46 29.26 1.01
C ARG A 327 -8.27 27.92 0.28
N LYS A 328 -7.01 27.50 0.14
CA LYS A 328 -6.62 26.20 -0.44
C LYS A 328 -6.49 25.12 0.64
N TYR A 329 -7.59 24.83 1.35
CA TYR A 329 -7.61 23.76 2.34
C TYR A 329 -8.16 22.49 1.71
N THR A 330 -7.43 21.39 1.86
CA THR A 330 -7.76 20.10 1.25
C THR A 330 -7.63 18.99 2.27
N SER A 331 -8.00 17.77 1.87
CA SER A 331 -7.86 16.60 2.72
C SER A 331 -7.55 15.34 1.94
N VAL A 332 -6.83 14.43 2.60
CA VAL A 332 -6.55 13.09 2.10
C VAL A 332 -7.35 12.06 2.90
N ILE A 333 -7.82 11.01 2.24
CA ILE A 333 -8.56 9.91 2.84
C ILE A 333 -7.69 8.64 2.75
N PRO A 334 -6.87 8.32 3.76
CA PRO A 334 -6.14 7.06 3.79
C PRO A 334 -7.08 5.88 4.10
N CYS A 335 -6.69 4.68 3.63
CA CYS A 335 -7.26 3.42 4.09
C CYS A 335 -6.66 2.98 5.46
N ASN A 336 -6.60 1.69 5.77
CA ASN A 336 -6.08 1.25 7.07
C ASN A 336 -4.55 1.40 7.10
N VAL A 337 -4.06 2.35 7.90
CA VAL A 337 -2.61 2.62 8.00
C VAL A 337 -1.96 1.65 8.99
N PHE A 338 -0.75 1.20 8.69
CA PHE A 338 0.08 0.44 9.63
C PHE A 338 1.57 0.80 9.50
N GLY A 339 2.34 0.59 10.58
CA GLY A 339 3.80 0.75 10.52
C GLY A 339 4.47 0.96 11.87
N PRO A 340 5.74 1.40 11.89
CA PRO A 340 6.46 1.76 13.11
C PRO A 340 5.75 2.88 13.88
N HIS A 341 5.85 2.88 15.21
CA HIS A 341 5.20 3.86 16.09
C HIS A 341 3.66 3.84 16.11
N ASP A 342 3.05 2.75 15.65
CA ASP A 342 1.60 2.51 15.82
C ASP A 342 1.23 2.18 17.29
N ASN A 343 -0.07 2.17 17.57
CA ASN A 343 -0.60 1.66 18.83
C ASN A 343 -0.76 0.14 18.76
N TYR A 344 0.16 -0.58 19.42
CA TYR A 344 0.14 -2.05 19.53
C TYR A 344 -0.60 -2.55 20.78
N ASN A 345 -1.29 -1.70 21.55
CA ASN A 345 -2.03 -2.14 22.74
C ASN A 345 -3.28 -2.97 22.35
N LEU A 346 -3.36 -4.23 22.78
CA LEU A 346 -4.41 -5.17 22.35
C LEU A 346 -5.86 -4.74 22.64
N GLN A 347 -6.08 -3.84 23.59
CA GLN A 347 -7.43 -3.34 23.92
C GLN A 347 -7.88 -2.20 22.99
N SER A 348 -6.93 -1.44 22.44
CA SER A 348 -7.21 -0.18 21.73
C SER A 348 -6.59 -0.09 20.34
N ALA A 349 -5.76 -1.07 19.96
CA ALA A 349 -5.08 -1.16 18.68
C ALA A 349 -6.07 -1.39 17.51
N HIS A 350 -5.65 -0.95 16.33
CA HIS A 350 -6.27 -1.37 15.08
C HIS A 350 -5.91 -2.83 14.74
N VAL A 351 -6.60 -3.39 13.74
CA VAL A 351 -6.54 -4.82 13.42
C VAL A 351 -5.11 -5.31 13.19
N LEU A 352 -4.33 -4.66 12.32
CA LEU A 352 -3.00 -5.17 11.96
C LEU A 352 -1.97 -5.03 13.10
N PRO A 353 -1.86 -3.89 13.82
CA PRO A 353 -1.03 -3.81 15.03
C PRO A 353 -1.43 -4.82 16.12
N ALA A 354 -2.74 -5.04 16.31
CA ALA A 354 -3.23 -6.06 17.25
C ALA A 354 -2.79 -7.47 16.82
N LEU A 355 -2.88 -7.80 15.53
CA LEU A 355 -2.43 -9.09 14.99
C LEU A 355 -0.92 -9.30 15.13
N ILE A 356 -0.11 -8.27 14.85
CA ILE A 356 1.34 -8.31 15.04
C ILE A 356 1.67 -8.62 16.51
N HIS A 357 1.04 -7.90 17.45
CA HIS A 357 1.30 -8.11 18.87
C HIS A 357 0.78 -9.47 19.37
N LYS A 358 -0.40 -9.92 18.94
CA LYS A 358 -0.91 -11.26 19.25
C LYS A 358 0.01 -12.35 18.72
N THR A 359 0.52 -12.21 17.51
CA THR A 359 1.45 -13.17 16.90
C THR A 359 2.75 -13.23 17.69
N TYR A 360 3.27 -12.08 18.14
CA TYR A 360 4.44 -12.01 19.00
C TYR A 360 4.23 -12.76 20.33
N ILE A 361 3.08 -12.56 20.99
CA ILE A 361 2.74 -13.26 22.23
C ILE A 361 2.58 -14.76 21.99
N ALA A 362 1.82 -15.15 20.96
CA ALA A 362 1.59 -16.56 20.60
C ALA A 362 2.92 -17.29 20.34
N LYS A 363 3.83 -16.67 19.59
CA LYS A 363 5.18 -17.19 19.35
C LYS A 363 5.99 -17.33 20.63
N LYS A 364 5.95 -16.33 21.50
CA LYS A 364 6.69 -16.33 22.79
C LYS A 364 6.17 -17.40 23.76
N GLU A 365 4.87 -17.66 23.75
CA GLU A 365 4.20 -18.58 24.67
C GLU A 365 4.01 -20.00 24.10
N GLY A 366 4.31 -20.21 22.81
CA GLY A 366 4.08 -21.49 22.14
C GLY A 366 2.59 -21.84 22.01
N LYS A 367 1.72 -20.83 21.93
CA LYS A 367 0.26 -21.00 21.83
C LYS A 367 -0.23 -20.73 20.40
N PRO A 368 -1.39 -21.29 20.01
CA PRO A 368 -2.02 -20.92 18.74
C PRO A 368 -2.39 -19.42 18.73
N LEU A 369 -2.31 -18.81 17.54
CA LEU A 369 -2.76 -17.44 17.33
C LEU A 369 -4.30 -17.40 17.26
N GLU A 370 -4.94 -16.74 18.23
CA GLU A 370 -6.39 -16.54 18.21
C GLU A 370 -6.75 -15.19 17.57
N VAL A 371 -7.47 -15.27 16.44
CA VAL A 371 -7.98 -14.08 15.74
C VAL A 371 -9.50 -13.99 15.87
N PHE A 372 -9.97 -12.78 16.17
CA PHE A 372 -11.38 -12.52 16.36
C PHE A 372 -12.07 -12.29 15.02
N GLY A 373 -13.24 -12.90 14.85
CA GLY A 373 -14.07 -12.77 13.65
C GLY A 373 -13.92 -13.96 12.70
N THR A 374 -14.64 -13.90 11.57
CA THR A 374 -14.74 -15.00 10.60
C THR A 374 -13.58 -15.05 9.60
N GLY A 375 -12.68 -14.06 9.61
CA GLY A 375 -11.61 -13.90 8.61
C GLY A 375 -12.09 -13.48 7.20
N ARG A 376 -13.40 -13.41 6.96
CA ARG A 376 -13.99 -13.05 5.65
C ARG A 376 -13.93 -11.55 5.29
N PRO A 377 -13.96 -10.58 6.23
CA PRO A 377 -13.97 -9.17 5.87
C PRO A 377 -12.69 -8.73 5.15
N LEU A 378 -12.86 -8.13 3.96
CA LEU A 378 -11.76 -7.56 3.18
C LEU A 378 -11.40 -6.15 3.68
N ARG A 379 -10.11 -5.85 3.82
CA ARG A 379 -9.57 -4.52 4.20
C ARG A 379 -8.41 -4.10 3.31
N GLN A 380 -8.42 -2.84 2.86
CA GLN A 380 -7.27 -2.21 2.21
C GLN A 380 -6.33 -1.63 3.27
N PHE A 381 -5.02 -1.83 3.08
CA PHE A 381 -3.98 -1.33 3.98
C PHE A 381 -2.97 -0.48 3.22
N ILE A 382 -2.45 0.56 3.88
CA ILE A 382 -1.36 1.39 3.37
C ILE A 382 -0.24 1.47 4.41
N TYR A 383 1.00 1.31 3.96
CA TYR A 383 2.15 1.43 4.85
C TYR A 383 2.39 2.91 5.21
N SER A 384 2.74 3.19 6.46
CA SER A 384 2.82 4.56 6.96
C SER A 384 3.84 5.42 6.23
N ILE A 385 4.96 4.85 5.78
CA ILE A 385 5.99 5.56 5.00
C ILE A 385 5.48 5.96 3.62
N ASP A 386 4.70 5.09 2.97
CA ASP A 386 4.12 5.40 1.65
C ASP A 386 3.07 6.50 1.77
N LEU A 387 2.22 6.41 2.79
CA LEU A 387 1.28 7.49 3.12
C LEU A 387 2.00 8.81 3.42
N ALA A 388 3.13 8.77 4.13
CA ALA A 388 3.92 9.95 4.43
C ALA A 388 4.48 10.63 3.16
N ARG A 389 4.98 9.87 2.20
CA ARG A 389 5.41 10.40 0.89
C ARG A 389 4.25 11.08 0.16
N LEU A 390 3.06 10.45 0.18
CA LEU A 390 1.86 11.02 -0.43
C LEU A 390 1.44 12.32 0.27
N PHE A 391 1.50 12.41 1.60
CA PHE A 391 1.24 13.67 2.32
C PHE A 391 2.21 14.78 1.93
N VAL A 392 3.50 14.48 1.84
CA VAL A 392 4.54 15.45 1.46
C VAL A 392 4.34 15.92 0.02
N TRP A 393 4.00 15.01 -0.89
CA TRP A 393 3.64 15.35 -2.28
C TRP A 393 2.36 16.19 -2.35
N VAL A 394 1.29 15.81 -1.64
CA VAL A 394 0.04 16.58 -1.61
C VAL A 394 0.32 18.00 -1.12
N LEU A 395 1.14 18.16 -0.09
CA LEU A 395 1.52 19.47 0.42
C LEU A 395 2.25 20.30 -0.65
N ARG A 396 3.26 19.71 -1.32
CA ARG A 396 4.15 20.42 -2.26
C ARG A 396 3.53 20.67 -3.64
N SER A 397 2.66 19.79 -4.14
CA SER A 397 2.29 19.76 -5.56
C SER A 397 0.78 19.74 -5.84
N TYR A 398 -0.06 19.25 -4.92
CA TYR A 398 -1.50 19.11 -5.19
C TYR A 398 -2.24 20.44 -4.98
N GLU A 399 -2.49 21.18 -6.06
CA GLU A 399 -3.12 22.51 -6.06
C GLU A 399 -4.65 22.48 -5.88
N VAL A 400 -5.27 21.30 -5.94
CA VAL A 400 -6.73 21.15 -6.02
C VAL A 400 -7.36 21.02 -4.63
N ILE A 401 -8.54 21.62 -4.45
CA ILE A 401 -9.28 21.64 -3.17
C ILE A 401 -10.05 20.33 -2.93
N PHE A 402 -10.25 19.52 -3.98
CA PHE A 402 -10.97 18.25 -3.89
C PHE A 402 -10.25 17.24 -3.01
N LEU A 403 -11.05 16.45 -2.31
CA LEU A 403 -10.61 15.29 -1.55
C LEU A 403 -9.78 14.36 -2.42
N LEU A 404 -8.77 13.74 -1.82
CA LEU A 404 -7.96 12.73 -2.47
C LEU A 404 -8.08 11.41 -1.71
N PHE A 405 -8.73 10.41 -2.30
CA PHE A 405 -8.79 9.06 -1.76
C PHE A 405 -7.51 8.30 -2.09
N LEU A 406 -6.79 7.90 -1.05
CA LEU A 406 -5.55 7.13 -1.17
C LEU A 406 -5.82 5.62 -1.01
N GLY A 407 -6.98 5.19 -1.49
CA GLY A 407 -7.34 3.78 -1.64
C GLY A 407 -7.22 3.36 -3.09
N LEU A 408 -6.87 2.09 -3.31
CA LEU A 408 -6.70 1.53 -4.65
C LEU A 408 -8.01 1.63 -5.44
N MET A 409 -8.01 2.46 -6.48
CA MET A 409 -9.08 2.56 -7.47
C MET A 409 -8.96 1.39 -8.47
N HIS A 410 -9.99 0.55 -8.55
CA HIS A 410 -10.20 -0.54 -9.50
C HIS A 410 -9.24 -1.76 -9.52
N ASN A 411 -9.84 -2.96 -9.52
CA ASN A 411 -9.48 -4.26 -10.14
C ASN A 411 -8.05 -4.83 -10.10
N TYR A 412 -7.09 -4.21 -9.44
CA TYR A 412 -5.74 -4.76 -9.25
C TYR A 412 -5.64 -5.41 -7.86
N PHE A 413 -6.01 -6.69 -7.81
CA PHE A 413 -5.73 -7.63 -6.70
C PHE A 413 -4.19 -7.78 -6.57
N ASP A 414 -3.57 -7.86 -5.39
CA ASP A 414 -3.84 -8.80 -4.30
C ASP A 414 -3.81 -8.18 -2.90
N PHE A 415 -4.76 -8.66 -2.10
CA PHE A 415 -4.90 -8.37 -0.68
C PHE A 415 -3.76 -8.99 0.12
N LEU A 416 -3.36 -8.31 1.21
CA LEU A 416 -2.98 -9.04 2.42
C LEU A 416 -4.26 -9.66 3.00
N ALA A 417 -4.79 -10.69 2.34
CA ALA A 417 -5.70 -11.62 2.96
C ALA A 417 -4.82 -12.40 3.92
N LEU A 418 -4.77 -11.95 5.18
CA LEU A 418 -4.44 -12.87 6.26
C LEU A 418 -5.54 -13.94 6.23
N PHE A 419 -5.32 -14.98 5.42
CA PHE A 419 -6.04 -16.24 5.51
C PHE A 419 -5.75 -16.78 6.92
N LEU A 420 -6.63 -16.40 7.83
CA LEU A 420 -6.78 -17.04 9.12
C LEU A 420 -7.97 -17.98 8.95
N SER A 421 -7.72 -19.05 8.18
CA SER A 421 -8.54 -20.25 8.18
C SER A 421 -7.96 -21.23 9.18
#